data_AF-A0A8S3XWX3-F1
#
_entry.id   AF-A0A8S3XWX3-F1
#
_cell.length_a   1.000
_cell.length_b   1.000
_cell.length_c   1.000
_cell.angle_alpha   90.00
_cell.angle_beta   90.00
_cell.angle_gamma   90.00
#
_symmetry.space_group_name_H-M   'P 1'
#
loop_
_entity.id
_entity.type
_entity.pdbx_description
1 polymer ?
#
loop_
_entity_poly.entity_id
_entity_poly.type
_entity_poly.pdbx_seq_one_letter_code
_entity_poly.pdbx_strand_id
1 'polypeptide(L)'
;MYWTFSIEYNFCQVALKRQQAAEDKIALHLASVESGTPLESLPPGRIYGMRVTGPCPSPGPEPDSALEDQTPIHIDSETSDSMPDCCSASPDSAGNVALVSRACNSDGNEEMPDGENAVSTAGLEMLRKLFPGKKRSVLELVLRRCNHDLLRAVEHCNAIHGQHERTLSSGGSSSASFEASVSSTEEIESRWSAFRPVGPRAPLLPALVMGRVCGSEWLVPLPALPALSTPLLLPFQHPHGPPVPCNPCSPDCRQSFLISLYVICDINYVLRTLFTVWSSRIWRQVNCSLSDVTTIYGLCTLQDCDIFFKSLRLARLLRELDFARYHFYDQTGVYLRSQLLNFDSLQGSTLTITSAPIPLFALYKINTKLVYWDDRSLFLEHEVVTLSDNKVRSLLVSRQYAIGKEGGPTIDVLLKGLPGSQKKPTCPLYIKNWLHSMQITTSIVALAYIFWDVNYFLRVAFTILMGRLYQKKCGINDTTTIYGFCTTQDVDIFLKHMNNARYVRELDFARFHFYDRTGIYANIKAAKGHVLQGASSIRYRRTIPIFSAYKVETKLVYWDDKTLFIEQKFITTSDGFVRAIVLSRQNLLDVDSERLFKGIPGADAKPECPEEIQHWLQAIEISSARLRKKD
;
A
#
# COMPACT_ATOMS: atom_id res chain seq x y z
N MET A 1 -17.44 3.88 -33.18
CA MET A 1 -17.28 2.44 -32.89
C MET A 1 -16.62 2.14 -31.54
N TYR A 2 -15.48 2.76 -31.18
CA TYR A 2 -14.74 2.37 -29.95
C TYR A 2 -15.43 2.60 -28.57
N TRP A 3 -16.53 3.36 -28.50
CA TRP A 3 -17.20 3.68 -27.23
C TRP A 3 -18.11 2.57 -26.68
N THR A 4 -18.61 1.64 -27.50
CA THR A 4 -19.47 0.53 -27.03
C THR A 4 -18.65 -0.56 -26.34
N PHE A 5 -17.54 -0.99 -26.95
CA PHE A 5 -16.70 -2.10 -26.47
C PHE A 5 -16.23 -1.95 -25.01
N SER A 6 -15.91 -0.73 -24.56
CA SER A 6 -15.44 -0.49 -23.18
C SER A 6 -16.56 -0.65 -22.15
N ILE A 7 -17.80 -0.30 -22.52
CA ILE A 7 -18.98 -0.50 -21.67
C ILE A 7 -19.31 -2.00 -21.61
N GLU A 8 -19.36 -2.68 -22.76
CA GLU A 8 -19.60 -4.12 -22.87
C GLU A 8 -18.58 -4.92 -22.05
N TYR A 9 -17.28 -4.63 -22.14
CA TYR A 9 -16.25 -5.34 -21.37
C TYR A 9 -16.45 -5.24 -19.84
N ASN A 10 -16.82 -4.05 -19.34
CA ASN A 10 -17.08 -3.85 -17.91
C ASN A 10 -18.39 -4.54 -17.47
N PHE A 11 -19.45 -4.48 -18.28
CA PHE A 11 -20.69 -5.21 -18.01
C PHE A 11 -20.46 -6.73 -18.04
N CYS A 12 -19.67 -7.26 -18.96
CA CYS A 12 -19.28 -8.68 -19.00
C CYS A 12 -18.50 -9.09 -17.74
N GLN A 13 -17.53 -8.30 -17.26
CA GLN A 13 -16.85 -8.62 -15.99
C GLN A 13 -17.78 -8.60 -14.77
N VAL A 14 -18.75 -7.69 -14.72
CA VAL A 14 -19.74 -7.65 -13.62
C VAL A 14 -20.75 -8.80 -13.73
N ALA A 15 -21.19 -9.15 -14.94
CA ALA A 15 -22.08 -10.28 -15.20
C ALA A 15 -21.40 -11.61 -14.83
N LEU A 16 -20.17 -11.86 -15.29
CA LEU A 16 -19.44 -13.10 -15.03
C LEU A 16 -19.16 -13.29 -13.52
N LYS A 17 -18.83 -12.22 -12.80
CA LYS A 17 -18.68 -12.25 -11.32
C LYS A 17 -20.00 -12.52 -10.59
N ARG A 18 -21.13 -12.02 -11.11
CA ARG A 18 -22.47 -12.31 -10.57
C ARG A 18 -22.92 -13.75 -10.88
N GLN A 19 -22.56 -14.28 -12.05
CA GLN A 19 -22.82 -15.66 -12.41
C GLN A 19 -22.05 -16.63 -11.50
N GLN A 20 -20.73 -16.44 -11.33
CA GLN A 20 -19.93 -17.25 -10.41
C GLN A 20 -20.50 -17.22 -8.99
N ALA A 21 -20.83 -16.04 -8.47
CA ALA A 21 -21.44 -15.89 -7.14
C ALA A 21 -22.85 -16.51 -7.00
N ALA A 22 -23.55 -16.78 -8.10
CA ALA A 22 -24.81 -17.50 -8.10
C ALA A 22 -24.58 -19.03 -8.16
N GLU A 23 -23.66 -19.49 -9.00
CA GLU A 23 -23.27 -20.90 -9.12
C GLU A 23 -22.66 -21.41 -7.81
N ASP A 24 -21.72 -20.66 -7.21
CA ASP A 24 -21.13 -20.95 -5.90
C ASP A 24 -22.21 -21.04 -4.80
N LYS A 25 -23.21 -20.15 -4.83
CA LYS A 25 -24.31 -20.14 -3.86
C LYS A 25 -25.26 -21.33 -4.02
N ILE A 26 -25.50 -21.78 -5.26
CA ILE A 26 -26.30 -22.99 -5.54
C ILE A 26 -25.54 -24.23 -5.04
N ALA A 27 -24.24 -24.34 -5.32
CA ALA A 27 -23.41 -25.44 -4.84
C ALA A 27 -23.33 -25.49 -3.31
N LEU A 28 -23.16 -24.34 -2.65
CA LEU A 28 -23.22 -24.22 -1.18
C LEU A 28 -24.58 -24.69 -0.62
N HIS A 29 -25.68 -24.28 -1.27
CA HIS A 29 -27.01 -24.65 -0.79
C HIS A 29 -27.28 -26.16 -0.94
N LEU A 30 -26.94 -26.75 -2.09
CA LEU A 30 -27.04 -28.20 -2.31
C LEU A 30 -26.23 -28.97 -1.26
N ALA A 31 -24.97 -28.59 -1.02
CA ALA A 31 -24.13 -29.21 0.00
C ALA A 31 -24.66 -28.99 1.43
N SER A 32 -25.34 -27.85 1.71
CA SER A 32 -25.97 -27.60 3.01
C SER A 32 -27.22 -28.46 3.25
N VAL A 33 -27.98 -28.76 2.18
CA VAL A 33 -29.15 -29.64 2.22
C VAL A 33 -28.72 -31.10 2.35
N GLU A 34 -27.67 -31.52 1.62
CA GLU A 34 -27.11 -32.87 1.68
C GLU A 34 -26.44 -33.19 3.02
N SER A 35 -25.74 -32.22 3.62
CA SER A 35 -25.07 -32.37 4.92
C SER A 35 -25.94 -32.06 6.15
N GLY A 36 -27.11 -31.43 5.95
CA GLY A 36 -27.94 -30.90 7.04
C GLY A 36 -27.30 -29.76 7.84
N THR A 37 -26.21 -29.14 7.35
CA THR A 37 -25.47 -28.09 8.06
C THR A 37 -25.28 -26.84 7.22
N PRO A 38 -25.39 -25.62 7.79
CA PRO A 38 -25.19 -24.38 7.04
C PRO A 38 -23.70 -24.18 6.71
N LEU A 39 -23.36 -24.23 5.42
CA LEU A 39 -21.99 -24.07 4.92
C LEU A 39 -21.73 -22.64 4.43
N GLU A 40 -20.75 -21.97 5.02
CA GLU A 40 -20.31 -20.61 4.61
C GLU A 40 -19.26 -20.63 3.49
N SER A 41 -18.60 -21.78 3.26
CA SER A 41 -17.70 -22.03 2.14
C SER A 41 -17.71 -23.52 1.75
N LEU A 42 -17.38 -23.83 0.49
CA LEU A 42 -17.42 -25.21 0.00
C LEU A 42 -16.29 -26.03 0.64
N PRO A 43 -16.58 -27.21 1.23
CA PRO A 43 -15.54 -28.08 1.77
C PRO A 43 -14.61 -28.58 0.64
N PRO A 44 -13.33 -28.84 0.94
CA PRO A 44 -12.38 -29.32 -0.07
C PRO A 44 -12.79 -30.71 -0.58
N GLY A 45 -13.26 -30.77 -1.83
CA GLY A 45 -13.71 -32.00 -2.49
C GLY A 45 -12.60 -33.04 -2.65
N ARG A 46 -13.01 -34.32 -2.78
CA ARG A 46 -12.06 -35.43 -3.00
C ARG A 46 -11.31 -35.27 -4.32
N ILE A 47 -10.00 -35.46 -4.27
CA ILE A 47 -9.15 -35.55 -5.47
C ILE A 47 -9.41 -36.92 -6.11
N TYR A 48 -10.09 -36.94 -7.26
CA TYR A 48 -10.15 -38.14 -8.11
C TYR A 48 -8.74 -38.45 -8.64
N GLY A 49 -8.31 -39.71 -8.53
CA GLY A 49 -7.02 -40.19 -9.04
C GLY A 49 -6.01 -40.68 -8.00
N MET A 50 -6.26 -40.54 -6.68
CA MET A 50 -5.36 -41.11 -5.65
C MET A 50 -6.13 -41.90 -4.58
N ARG A 51 -5.76 -43.19 -4.41
CA ARG A 51 -6.08 -43.95 -3.19
C ARG A 51 -5.15 -43.48 -2.07
N VAL A 52 -5.66 -42.68 -1.14
CA VAL A 52 -4.93 -42.26 0.05
C VAL A 52 -4.96 -43.39 1.08
N THR A 53 -3.81 -44.03 1.32
CA THR A 53 -3.61 -44.91 2.48
C THR A 53 -3.60 -44.06 3.76
N GLY A 54 -4.38 -44.46 4.77
CA GLY A 54 -4.41 -43.76 6.06
C GLY A 54 -3.06 -43.81 6.80
N PRO A 55 -2.76 -42.83 7.67
CA PRO A 55 -1.55 -42.83 8.48
C PRO A 55 -1.59 -43.94 9.54
N CYS A 56 -0.46 -44.60 9.78
CA CYS A 56 -0.32 -45.55 10.88
C CYS A 56 -0.41 -44.86 12.25
N PRO A 57 -0.94 -45.52 13.29
CA PRO A 57 -0.84 -45.05 14.67
C PRO A 57 0.63 -45.08 15.17
N SER A 58 0.93 -44.20 16.13
CA SER A 58 2.25 -44.06 16.74
C SER A 58 2.66 -45.27 17.60
N PRO A 59 3.95 -45.60 17.73
CA PRO A 59 4.42 -46.74 18.51
C PRO A 59 4.16 -46.57 20.02
N GLY A 60 3.68 -47.64 20.65
CA GLY A 60 3.74 -47.84 22.10
C GLY A 60 5.04 -48.53 22.53
N PRO A 61 5.27 -48.72 23.84
CA PRO A 61 6.45 -49.44 24.34
C PRO A 61 6.39 -50.94 24.01
N GLU A 62 7.55 -51.54 23.78
CA GLU A 62 7.71 -52.98 23.51
C GLU A 62 7.36 -53.84 24.74
N PRO A 63 6.94 -55.09 24.51
CA PRO A 63 7.87 -56.17 24.86
C PRO A 63 7.97 -57.33 23.84
N ASP A 64 9.18 -57.89 23.76
CA ASP A 64 9.55 -59.29 23.51
C ASP A 64 8.84 -60.15 22.43
N SER A 65 9.61 -60.40 21.37
CA SER A 65 10.01 -61.75 20.89
C SER A 65 9.29 -62.47 19.72
N ALA A 66 10.15 -62.93 18.80
CA ALA A 66 10.14 -64.21 18.06
C ALA A 66 9.20 -64.47 16.86
N LEU A 67 9.84 -64.82 15.72
CA LEU A 67 9.36 -65.65 14.59
C LEU A 67 8.12 -65.15 13.78
N GLU A 68 7.85 -65.61 12.55
CA GLU A 68 8.70 -65.90 11.38
C GLU A 68 7.78 -66.03 10.13
N ASP A 69 8.32 -65.69 8.95
CA ASP A 69 8.04 -66.31 7.64
C ASP A 69 6.74 -66.08 6.81
N GLN A 70 6.91 -66.29 5.50
CA GLN A 70 5.98 -66.64 4.40
C GLN A 70 4.87 -65.69 3.87
N THR A 71 4.93 -65.48 2.56
CA THR A 71 3.82 -65.16 1.62
C THR A 71 3.59 -66.40 0.71
N PRO A 72 2.72 -66.43 -0.33
CA PRO A 72 1.67 -65.51 -0.80
C PRO A 72 0.31 -66.23 -1.06
N ILE A 73 -0.63 -65.64 -1.82
CA ILE A 73 -1.32 -66.26 -2.99
C ILE A 73 -2.38 -65.33 -3.66
N HIS A 74 -2.60 -65.54 -4.96
CA HIS A 74 -3.57 -64.89 -5.88
C HIS A 74 -5.06 -65.01 -5.49
N ILE A 75 -5.91 -64.17 -6.09
CA ILE A 75 -6.90 -64.57 -7.13
C ILE A 75 -7.54 -63.33 -7.76
N ASP A 76 -7.66 -63.34 -9.09
CA ASP A 76 -8.31 -62.32 -9.92
C ASP A 76 -9.71 -62.79 -10.37
N SER A 77 -10.62 -61.87 -10.66
CA SER A 77 -11.83 -62.13 -11.44
C SER A 77 -12.37 -60.83 -12.04
N GLU A 78 -12.78 -60.90 -13.31
CA GLU A 78 -13.26 -59.76 -14.11
C GLU A 78 -14.81 -59.73 -14.17
N THR A 79 -15.36 -58.98 -15.14
CA THR A 79 -16.77 -58.95 -15.61
C THR A 79 -17.83 -58.34 -14.68
N SER A 80 -18.91 -57.71 -15.18
CA SER A 80 -19.11 -56.75 -16.29
C SER A 80 -20.59 -56.29 -16.33
N ASP A 81 -20.83 -55.11 -16.89
CA ASP A 81 -22.07 -54.65 -17.53
C ASP A 81 -23.40 -54.39 -16.77
N SER A 82 -24.16 -53.49 -17.39
CA SER A 82 -25.62 -53.25 -17.34
C SER A 82 -26.27 -52.53 -16.13
N MET A 83 -26.79 -51.33 -16.43
CA MET A 83 -27.99 -50.76 -15.80
C MET A 83 -29.25 -51.48 -16.30
N PRO A 84 -30.37 -51.44 -15.55
CA PRO A 84 -31.55 -50.74 -16.10
C PRO A 84 -32.35 -49.92 -15.07
N ASP A 85 -33.39 -49.22 -15.54
CA ASP A 85 -34.16 -48.20 -14.82
C ASP A 85 -35.34 -48.70 -13.93
N CYS A 86 -35.63 -47.88 -12.90
CA CYS A 86 -36.97 -47.50 -12.39
C CYS A 86 -37.88 -48.42 -11.55
N CYS A 87 -38.68 -47.73 -10.72
CA CYS A 87 -39.99 -48.06 -10.11
C CYS A 87 -40.12 -48.77 -8.74
N SER A 88 -40.54 -47.95 -7.75
CA SER A 88 -41.66 -48.14 -6.79
C SER A 88 -41.62 -49.15 -5.61
N ALA A 89 -41.39 -48.58 -4.41
CA ALA A 89 -42.37 -48.45 -3.30
C ALA A 89 -42.51 -49.51 -2.15
N SER A 90 -42.59 -48.97 -0.92
CA SER A 90 -43.32 -49.49 0.28
C SER A 90 -42.72 -50.70 1.02
N PRO A 91 -43.16 -51.05 2.27
CA PRO A 91 -44.30 -50.59 3.10
C PRO A 91 -43.88 -49.78 4.38
N ASP A 92 -44.54 -49.66 5.56
CA ASP A 92 -45.71 -50.27 6.28
C ASP A 92 -46.21 -49.27 7.40
N SER A 93 -47.15 -49.52 8.35
CA SER A 93 -48.59 -49.92 8.28
C SER A 93 -49.26 -50.03 9.69
N ALA A 94 -49.31 -48.97 10.53
CA ALA A 94 -50.00 -49.00 11.86
C ALA A 94 -50.56 -47.62 12.29
N GLY A 95 -51.56 -47.46 13.18
CA GLY A 95 -52.26 -48.46 14.02
C GLY A 95 -53.53 -48.05 14.82
N ASN A 96 -54.13 -46.87 14.62
CA ASN A 96 -55.52 -46.47 15.00
C ASN A 96 -56.00 -46.29 16.48
N VAL A 97 -57.19 -45.66 16.64
CA VAL A 97 -58.05 -45.44 17.85
C VAL A 97 -57.60 -44.29 18.80
N ALA A 98 -58.21 -43.09 18.93
CA ALA A 98 -59.61 -42.58 19.11
C ALA A 98 -60.03 -42.41 20.61
N LEU A 99 -60.97 -41.54 21.06
CA LEU A 99 -62.09 -40.79 20.43
C LEU A 99 -62.52 -39.55 21.30
N VAL A 100 -63.74 -38.98 21.06
CA VAL A 100 -64.47 -37.88 21.77
C VAL A 100 -64.11 -36.44 21.32
N SER A 101 -64.71 -35.86 20.25
CA SER A 101 -66.03 -35.17 20.13
C SER A 101 -66.10 -33.79 20.84
N ARG A 102 -66.70 -32.69 20.34
CA ARG A 102 -67.59 -32.32 19.19
C ARG A 102 -67.64 -30.76 19.13
N ALA A 103 -68.21 -29.98 18.18
CA ALA A 103 -69.01 -30.15 16.95
C ALA A 103 -68.97 -28.85 16.06
N CYS A 104 -69.83 -28.80 15.03
CA CYS A 104 -70.29 -27.73 14.10
C CYS A 104 -70.36 -26.25 14.61
N ASN A 105 -70.40 -25.19 13.77
CA ASN A 105 -70.75 -25.09 12.33
C ASN A 105 -70.26 -23.79 11.61
N SER A 106 -70.44 -23.76 10.27
CA SER A 106 -70.53 -22.60 9.33
C SER A 106 -69.32 -21.69 9.01
N ASP A 107 -68.89 -21.78 7.74
CA ASP A 107 -68.39 -20.76 6.78
C ASP A 107 -67.41 -19.65 7.20
N GLY A 108 -66.18 -19.72 6.66
CA GLY A 108 -65.21 -18.64 6.54
C GLY A 108 -63.92 -19.09 5.82
N ASN A 109 -63.45 -18.34 4.83
CA ASN A 109 -62.18 -18.64 4.14
C ASN A 109 -60.98 -18.21 5.00
N GLU A 110 -60.21 -19.15 5.55
CA GLU A 110 -58.83 -18.89 6.02
C GLU A 110 -57.88 -20.03 5.62
N GLU A 111 -56.92 -19.74 4.73
CA GLU A 111 -55.69 -20.51 4.57
C GLU A 111 -54.67 -20.00 5.60
N MET A 112 -54.06 -20.88 6.41
CA MET A 112 -52.92 -20.58 7.27
C MET A 112 -52.08 -21.86 7.54
N PRO A 113 -50.79 -21.77 7.91
CA PRO A 113 -49.78 -22.35 7.02
C PRO A 113 -48.65 -23.14 7.72
N ASP A 114 -47.86 -23.85 6.92
CA ASP A 114 -46.48 -24.23 7.24
C ASP A 114 -45.47 -23.30 6.53
N GLY A 115 -44.32 -22.95 7.10
CA GLY A 115 -43.85 -23.32 8.45
C GLY A 115 -42.56 -22.63 8.90
N GLU A 116 -41.71 -22.16 7.99
CA GLU A 116 -40.41 -21.56 8.32
C GLU A 116 -40.31 -20.06 7.96
N ASN A 117 -39.82 -19.23 8.89
CA ASN A 117 -39.71 -17.74 8.88
C ASN A 117 -40.92 -16.93 9.41
N ALA A 118 -41.87 -17.54 10.12
CA ALA A 118 -42.88 -16.79 10.87
C ALA A 118 -42.27 -16.09 12.11
N VAL A 119 -42.47 -14.78 12.26
CA VAL A 119 -41.97 -14.03 13.43
C VAL A 119 -42.95 -14.15 14.59
N SER A 120 -42.44 -14.51 15.78
CA SER A 120 -43.23 -14.56 17.03
C SER A 120 -44.08 -13.29 17.21
N THR A 121 -45.39 -13.46 17.06
CA THR A 121 -46.38 -12.37 17.10
C THR A 121 -46.42 -11.71 18.47
N ALA A 122 -46.35 -12.51 19.54
CA ALA A 122 -46.29 -12.04 20.92
C ALA A 122 -45.03 -11.18 21.21
N GLY A 123 -43.87 -11.59 20.70
CA GLY A 123 -42.63 -10.80 20.83
C GLY A 123 -42.72 -9.46 20.09
N LEU A 124 -43.25 -9.47 18.86
CA LEU A 124 -43.46 -8.27 18.06
C LEU A 124 -44.52 -7.33 18.69
N GLU A 125 -45.56 -7.87 19.31
CA GLU A 125 -46.57 -7.11 20.06
C GLU A 125 -45.98 -6.46 21.32
N MET A 126 -45.13 -7.17 22.07
CA MET A 126 -44.44 -6.60 23.23
C MET A 126 -43.49 -5.47 22.81
N LEU A 127 -42.73 -5.64 21.72
CA LEU A 127 -41.91 -4.55 21.15
C LEU A 127 -42.75 -3.34 20.73
N ARG A 128 -43.96 -3.52 20.20
CA ARG A 128 -44.86 -2.40 19.87
C ARG A 128 -45.38 -1.66 21.12
N LYS A 129 -45.57 -2.35 22.25
CA LYS A 129 -45.94 -1.74 23.53
C LYS A 129 -44.78 -0.99 24.17
N LEU A 130 -43.55 -1.51 24.07
CA LEU A 130 -42.34 -0.86 24.57
C LEU A 130 -41.88 0.32 23.70
N PHE A 131 -42.10 0.26 22.38
CA PHE A 131 -41.65 1.27 21.41
C PHE A 131 -42.79 1.78 20.52
N PRO A 132 -43.83 2.44 21.08
CA PRO A 132 -45.05 2.81 20.36
C PRO A 132 -44.81 3.77 19.17
N GLY A 133 -43.71 4.51 19.17
CA GLY A 133 -43.30 5.39 18.06
C GLY A 133 -42.55 4.70 16.90
N LYS A 134 -42.32 3.37 16.92
CA LYS A 134 -41.60 2.65 15.86
C LYS A 134 -42.55 1.84 14.97
N LYS A 135 -42.37 1.93 13.65
CA LYS A 135 -43.17 1.18 12.65
C LYS A 135 -42.97 -0.34 12.84
N ARG A 136 -44.06 -1.11 12.77
CA ARG A 136 -44.08 -2.58 12.99
C ARG A 136 -43.00 -3.33 12.20
N SER A 137 -42.82 -3.01 10.91
CA SER A 137 -41.81 -3.64 10.05
C SER A 137 -40.35 -3.42 10.50
N VAL A 138 -40.06 -2.33 11.21
CA VAL A 138 -38.72 -2.07 11.78
C VAL A 138 -38.49 -2.95 13.00
N LEU A 139 -39.49 -3.05 13.89
CA LEU A 139 -39.43 -3.93 15.06
C LEU A 139 -39.37 -5.41 14.67
N GLU A 140 -40.07 -5.78 13.60
CA GLU A 140 -40.03 -7.13 13.02
C GLU A 140 -38.64 -7.45 12.43
N LEU A 141 -38.02 -6.52 11.70
CA LEU A 141 -36.67 -6.68 11.17
C LEU A 141 -35.61 -6.78 12.27
N VAL A 142 -35.75 -6.02 13.37
CA VAL A 142 -34.89 -6.15 14.56
C VAL A 142 -35.08 -7.53 15.20
N LEU A 143 -36.32 -7.96 15.44
CA LEU A 143 -36.59 -9.25 16.07
C LEU A 143 -36.12 -10.44 15.21
N ARG A 144 -36.20 -10.36 13.88
CA ARG A 144 -35.55 -11.34 12.97
C ARG A 144 -34.02 -11.33 13.10
N ARG A 145 -33.38 -10.16 13.13
CA ARG A 145 -31.91 -10.03 13.31
C ARG A 145 -31.41 -10.53 14.67
N CYS A 146 -32.27 -10.50 15.69
CA CYS A 146 -31.98 -11.05 17.02
C CYS A 146 -32.33 -12.54 17.14
N ASN A 147 -32.60 -13.26 16.04
CA ASN A 147 -33.03 -14.67 16.04
C ASN A 147 -34.25 -14.92 16.95
N HIS A 148 -35.19 -13.97 16.98
CA HIS A 148 -36.37 -13.92 17.84
C HIS A 148 -36.10 -13.76 19.35
N ASP A 149 -34.86 -13.53 19.78
CA ASP A 149 -34.52 -13.11 21.15
C ASP A 149 -35.08 -11.70 21.41
N LEU A 150 -36.04 -11.64 22.34
CA LEU A 150 -36.76 -10.42 22.70
C LEU A 150 -35.91 -9.47 23.55
N LEU A 151 -35.00 -9.98 24.40
CA LEU A 151 -34.13 -9.15 25.23
C LEU A 151 -33.12 -8.40 24.36
N ARG A 152 -32.44 -9.12 23.47
CA ARG A 152 -31.51 -8.52 22.49
C ARG A 152 -32.21 -7.54 21.55
N ALA A 153 -33.46 -7.80 21.18
CA ALA A 153 -34.25 -6.87 20.37
C ALA A 153 -34.56 -5.55 21.12
N VAL A 154 -34.88 -5.62 22.43
CA VAL A 154 -35.09 -4.45 23.28
C VAL A 154 -33.79 -3.65 23.49
N GLU A 155 -32.68 -4.32 23.78
CA GLU A 155 -31.35 -3.69 23.90
C GLU A 155 -30.97 -2.93 22.62
N HIS A 156 -31.11 -3.58 21.45
CA HIS A 156 -30.83 -2.97 20.16
C HIS A 156 -31.74 -1.77 19.85
N CYS A 157 -33.02 -1.83 20.22
CA CYS A 157 -33.94 -0.68 20.09
C CYS A 157 -33.57 0.48 21.03
N ASN A 158 -33.15 0.20 22.27
CA ASN A 158 -32.70 1.21 23.23
C ASN A 158 -31.38 1.88 22.80
N ALA A 159 -30.42 1.11 22.29
CA ALA A 159 -29.15 1.64 21.77
C ALA A 159 -29.36 2.66 20.64
N ILE A 160 -30.33 2.41 19.75
CA ILE A 160 -30.73 3.35 18.69
C ILE A 160 -31.45 4.59 19.27
N HIS A 161 -32.24 4.44 20.34
CA HIS A 161 -32.90 5.58 21.00
C HIS A 161 -31.90 6.55 21.62
N GLY A 162 -30.91 6.02 22.36
CA GLY A 162 -29.85 6.79 23.01
C GLY A 162 -28.84 7.49 22.09
N GLN A 163 -28.94 7.29 20.77
CA GLN A 163 -28.27 8.14 19.77
C GLN A 163 -29.20 9.26 19.27
N HIS A 164 -30.51 8.99 19.14
CA HIS A 164 -31.48 9.93 18.59
C HIS A 164 -31.76 11.12 19.51
N GLU A 165 -31.80 10.92 20.84
CA GLU A 165 -31.96 12.02 21.82
C GLU A 165 -30.72 12.91 21.90
N ARG A 166 -29.53 12.32 21.80
CA ARG A 166 -28.25 13.07 21.66
C ARG A 166 -28.15 13.89 20.37
N THR A 167 -29.00 13.63 19.39
CA THR A 167 -29.03 14.35 18.10
C THR A 167 -30.13 15.44 18.06
N LEU A 168 -31.06 15.47 19.03
CA LEU A 168 -32.09 16.53 19.15
C LEU A 168 -31.85 17.53 20.29
N SER A 169 -30.82 17.32 21.12
CA SER A 169 -30.50 18.19 22.27
C SER A 169 -29.42 19.26 21.98
N SER A 170 -28.97 19.41 20.74
CA SER A 170 -27.87 20.32 20.35
C SER A 170 -28.32 21.53 19.51
N GLY A 171 -29.40 22.22 19.90
CA GLY A 171 -29.88 23.40 19.19
C GLY A 171 -30.69 24.36 20.06
N GLY A 172 -30.06 25.39 20.63
CA GLY A 172 -30.76 26.42 21.42
C GLY A 172 -29.88 27.20 22.41
N SER A 173 -29.18 28.23 21.92
CA SER A 173 -28.69 29.44 22.64
C SER A 173 -28.48 29.46 24.18
N SER A 174 -27.22 29.76 24.55
CA SER A 174 -26.79 30.79 25.53
C SER A 174 -26.65 30.51 27.05
N SER A 175 -25.44 30.87 27.52
CA SER A 175 -25.06 31.42 28.85
C SER A 175 -24.68 30.49 30.03
N ALA A 176 -23.68 30.97 30.79
CA ALA A 176 -23.37 30.71 32.21
C ALA A 176 -23.08 29.27 32.73
N SER A 177 -21.84 28.84 32.51
CA SER A 177 -20.90 28.29 33.52
C SER A 177 -21.40 27.75 34.89
N PHE A 178 -21.07 26.49 35.19
CA PHE A 178 -20.29 26.14 36.40
C PHE A 178 -19.45 24.85 36.20
N GLU A 179 -18.52 24.56 37.11
CA GLU A 179 -17.46 23.53 36.96
C GLU A 179 -17.71 22.21 37.70
N ALA A 180 -17.28 21.09 37.11
CA ALA A 180 -16.72 19.86 37.73
C ALA A 180 -16.67 18.69 36.69
N SER A 181 -15.73 17.75 36.67
CA SER A 181 -14.40 17.66 37.31
C SER A 181 -13.59 16.46 36.75
N VAL A 182 -12.26 16.59 36.63
CA VAL A 182 -11.24 15.50 36.64
C VAL A 182 -11.15 14.52 35.43
N SER A 183 -10.04 14.69 34.68
CA SER A 183 -9.13 13.66 34.12
C SER A 183 -9.62 12.55 33.16
N SER A 184 -9.26 12.69 31.89
CA SER A 184 -8.42 11.68 31.22
C SER A 184 -7.50 12.40 30.20
N THR A 185 -6.19 12.17 30.27
CA THR A 185 -5.20 12.91 29.46
C THR A 185 -4.77 12.10 28.25
N GLU A 186 -5.37 12.35 27.10
CA GLU A 186 -4.76 12.02 25.81
C GLU A 186 -3.94 13.22 25.32
N GLU A 187 -2.62 13.06 25.24
CA GLU A 187 -1.74 14.08 24.64
C GLU A 187 -1.95 14.14 23.12
N ILE A 188 -2.76 15.08 22.65
CA ILE A 188 -2.91 15.37 21.22
C ILE A 188 -1.54 15.80 20.67
N GLU A 189 -0.96 14.94 19.83
CA GLU A 189 0.38 15.08 19.28
C GLU A 189 0.58 16.45 18.63
N SER A 190 1.48 17.26 19.22
CA SER A 190 1.63 18.67 18.84
C SER A 190 2.26 18.81 17.45
N ARG A 191 1.44 19.10 16.44
CA ARG A 191 1.89 19.37 15.07
C ARG A 191 2.93 20.49 15.05
N TRP A 192 3.96 20.29 14.22
CA TRP A 192 5.16 21.12 14.23
C TRP A 192 4.92 22.41 13.43
N SER A 193 4.97 23.55 14.11
CA SER A 193 4.78 24.87 13.50
C SER A 193 6.11 25.41 12.99
N ALA A 194 6.25 25.64 11.67
CA ALA A 194 7.49 26.17 11.07
C ALA A 194 7.84 27.62 11.49
N PHE A 195 6.99 28.25 12.31
CA PHE A 195 7.29 29.48 13.01
C PHE A 195 8.23 29.29 14.23
N ARG A 196 8.34 28.08 14.81
CA ARG A 196 9.13 27.84 16.03
C ARG A 196 10.53 27.27 15.75
N PRO A 197 11.57 27.65 16.52
CA PRO A 197 12.87 27.01 16.45
C PRO A 197 12.85 25.59 17.03
N VAL A 198 13.64 24.68 16.43
CA VAL A 198 13.81 23.31 16.93
C VAL A 198 14.76 23.30 18.13
N GLY A 199 14.21 23.15 19.33
CA GLY A 199 14.96 22.90 20.56
C GLY A 199 15.03 21.40 20.90
N PRO A 200 16.09 20.93 21.59
CA PRO A 200 16.21 19.52 21.95
C PRO A 200 15.25 19.16 23.08
N ARG A 201 14.38 18.16 22.84
CA ARG A 201 13.75 17.37 23.92
C ARG A 201 14.69 16.21 24.27
N ALA A 202 14.96 16.03 25.56
CA ALA A 202 15.77 14.92 26.05
C ALA A 202 15.03 13.57 25.86
N PRO A 203 15.76 12.45 25.67
CA PRO A 203 15.16 11.13 25.65
C PRO A 203 14.60 10.76 27.03
N LEU A 204 13.42 10.16 27.05
CA LEU A 204 12.80 9.66 28.28
C LEU A 204 13.52 8.37 28.74
N LEU A 205 13.97 8.38 30.00
CA LEU A 205 14.22 7.17 30.79
C LEU A 205 13.18 7.12 31.94
N PRO A 206 12.85 5.92 32.45
CA PRO A 206 11.71 5.74 33.35
C PRO A 206 11.92 6.39 34.73
N ALA A 207 10.81 6.67 35.41
CA ALA A 207 10.77 7.49 36.61
C ALA A 207 11.50 6.89 37.83
N LEU A 208 12.17 7.76 38.57
CA LEU A 208 12.42 7.60 40.00
C LEU A 208 12.05 8.91 40.70
N VAL A 209 11.37 8.81 41.85
CA VAL A 209 10.76 9.95 42.56
C VAL A 209 11.64 10.37 43.74
N MET A 210 12.02 11.65 43.81
CA MET A 210 12.04 12.47 45.05
C MET A 210 12.65 13.87 44.79
N GLY A 211 12.44 14.80 45.73
CA GLY A 211 13.35 15.95 45.94
C GLY A 211 12.88 17.32 45.44
N ARG A 212 12.25 18.10 46.33
CA ARG A 212 11.98 19.53 46.14
C ARG A 212 12.88 20.33 47.10
N VAL A 213 13.87 21.08 46.60
CA VAL A 213 14.68 22.03 47.39
C VAL A 213 14.98 23.27 46.53
N CYS A 214 15.11 24.44 47.18
CA CYS A 214 15.50 25.71 46.55
C CYS A 214 17.03 25.83 46.37
N GLY A 215 17.51 26.75 45.54
CA GLY A 215 18.94 27.08 45.51
C GLY A 215 19.35 28.04 44.41
N SER A 216 19.96 29.16 44.79
CA SER A 216 20.48 30.22 43.94
C SER A 216 21.91 29.97 43.43
N GLU A 217 22.17 30.46 42.22
CA GLU A 217 23.42 31.13 41.80
C GLU A 217 24.74 30.37 41.48
N TRP A 218 25.45 30.98 40.51
CA TRP A 218 26.85 30.91 40.07
C TRP A 218 27.81 29.84 40.67
N LEU A 219 28.37 28.99 39.80
CA LEU A 219 29.78 29.09 39.36
C LEU A 219 30.17 28.06 38.27
N VAL A 220 31.24 28.36 37.53
CA VAL A 220 31.88 27.46 36.55
C VAL A 220 33.23 27.00 37.10
N PRO A 221 33.59 25.73 36.93
CA PRO A 221 34.96 25.41 36.56
C PRO A 221 35.05 24.41 35.39
N LEU A 222 35.67 24.84 34.28
CA LEU A 222 36.31 23.93 33.33
C LEU A 222 37.67 23.50 33.88
N PRO A 223 38.05 22.22 33.71
CA PRO A 223 39.45 21.92 33.45
C PRO A 223 39.70 20.90 32.32
N ALA A 224 40.84 21.10 31.64
CA ALA A 224 41.64 20.11 30.92
C ALA A 224 41.01 19.24 29.80
N LEU A 225 41.24 19.67 28.55
CA LEU A 225 41.66 18.73 27.49
C LEU A 225 43.10 18.27 27.76
N PRO A 226 43.49 17.08 27.27
CA PRO A 226 44.72 17.06 26.47
C PRO A 226 44.69 16.15 25.22
N ALA A 227 45.40 16.64 24.19
CA ALA A 227 46.19 15.92 23.17
C ALA A 227 45.59 14.77 22.32
N LEU A 228 45.67 14.96 20.99
CA LEU A 228 45.76 13.87 20.02
C LEU A 228 47.15 13.22 20.07
N SER A 229 47.23 11.88 20.06
CA SER A 229 48.30 11.14 19.39
C SER A 229 47.90 9.67 19.19
N THR A 230 48.11 9.15 17.98
CA THR A 230 48.05 7.71 17.67
C THR A 230 49.47 7.11 17.71
N PRO A 231 49.60 5.79 17.80
CA PRO A 231 49.74 5.02 16.55
C PRO A 231 48.85 3.76 16.50
N LEU A 232 48.74 3.16 15.30
CA LEU A 232 48.13 1.84 15.13
C LEU A 232 49.04 0.74 15.68
N LEU A 233 48.45 -0.31 16.26
CA LEU A 233 49.00 -1.67 16.28
C LEU A 233 47.86 -2.69 16.18
N LEU A 234 48.01 -3.68 15.30
CA LEU A 234 47.08 -4.80 15.11
C LEU A 234 47.67 -6.08 15.71
N PRO A 235 46.91 -6.85 16.51
CA PRO A 235 47.29 -8.22 16.87
C PRO A 235 46.73 -9.22 15.84
N PHE A 236 47.60 -9.77 15.00
CA PHE A 236 47.31 -10.99 14.22
C PHE A 236 47.78 -12.21 15.01
N GLN A 237 46.89 -13.19 15.24
CA GLN A 237 47.26 -14.57 15.55
C GLN A 237 46.31 -15.54 14.82
N HIS A 238 46.88 -16.57 14.20
CA HIS A 238 46.17 -17.67 13.55
C HIS A 238 46.21 -18.93 14.44
N PRO A 239 45.19 -19.79 14.33
CA PRO A 239 45.42 -21.23 14.23
C PRO A 239 45.15 -21.76 12.81
N HIS A 240 45.61 -22.98 12.53
CA HIS A 240 45.58 -23.59 11.19
C HIS A 240 44.31 -24.41 10.91
N GLY A 241 43.83 -24.37 9.66
CA GLY A 241 42.81 -25.27 9.11
C GLY A 241 42.73 -25.11 7.58
N PRO A 242 42.44 -26.19 6.80
CA PRO A 242 42.43 -26.13 5.34
C PRO A 242 41.16 -25.46 4.76
N PRO A 243 41.22 -24.85 3.56
CA PRO A 243 40.16 -23.98 3.05
C PRO A 243 39.05 -24.69 2.27
N VAL A 244 37.83 -24.18 2.42
CA VAL A 244 36.68 -24.43 1.51
C VAL A 244 36.12 -23.05 1.09
N PRO A 245 35.85 -22.79 -0.21
CA PRO A 245 35.52 -21.45 -0.67
C PRO A 245 34.04 -21.08 -0.45
N CYS A 246 33.78 -20.21 0.53
CA CYS A 246 32.49 -19.54 0.71
C CYS A 246 32.50 -18.15 0.04
N ASN A 247 31.48 -17.85 -0.77
CA ASN A 247 31.26 -16.51 -1.33
C ASN A 247 30.45 -15.61 -0.36
N PRO A 248 30.63 -14.28 -0.39
CA PRO A 248 30.16 -13.39 0.67
C PRO A 248 28.68 -12.97 0.52
N CYS A 249 27.91 -13.00 1.61
CA CYS A 249 26.60 -12.36 1.71
C CYS A 249 26.20 -12.09 3.17
N SER A 250 26.50 -10.88 3.69
CA SER A 250 25.94 -10.36 4.94
C SER A 250 25.83 -8.83 4.83
N PRO A 251 24.64 -8.22 5.02
CA PRO A 251 24.47 -6.78 4.87
C PRO A 251 25.14 -5.99 6.01
N ASP A 252 25.57 -4.77 5.68
CA ASP A 252 26.51 -4.00 6.48
C ASP A 252 25.87 -3.35 7.73
N CYS A 253 26.21 -3.82 8.93
CA CYS A 253 25.84 -3.15 10.19
C CYS A 253 26.35 -1.70 10.29
N ARG A 254 27.29 -1.30 9.40
CA ARG A 254 27.80 0.06 9.26
C ARG A 254 26.73 1.07 8.84
N GLN A 255 25.68 0.65 8.11
CA GLN A 255 24.60 1.56 7.73
C GLN A 255 23.80 2.05 8.94
N SER A 256 23.44 1.16 9.87
CA SER A 256 22.74 1.54 11.11
C SER A 256 23.58 2.49 11.95
N PHE A 257 24.88 2.23 12.09
CA PHE A 257 25.79 3.12 12.85
C PHE A 257 25.93 4.50 12.21
N LEU A 258 26.00 4.58 10.88
CA LEU A 258 25.98 5.86 10.15
C LEU A 258 24.65 6.61 10.30
N ILE A 259 23.51 5.92 10.36
CA ILE A 259 22.20 6.54 10.61
C ILE A 259 22.12 7.06 12.06
N SER A 260 22.58 6.29 13.04
CA SER A 260 22.71 6.78 14.43
C SER A 260 23.61 8.01 14.51
N LEU A 261 24.75 8.02 13.82
CA LEU A 261 25.62 9.19 13.74
C LEU A 261 24.92 10.37 13.06
N TYR A 262 24.13 10.14 12.00
CA TYR A 262 23.36 11.18 11.31
C TYR A 262 22.28 11.82 12.20
N VAL A 263 21.67 11.04 13.10
CA VAL A 263 20.70 11.51 14.11
C VAL A 263 21.40 12.25 15.27
N ILE A 264 22.62 11.82 15.65
CA ILE A 264 23.44 12.47 16.69
C ILE A 264 24.08 13.77 16.16
N CYS A 265 24.34 13.90 14.85
CA CYS A 265 25.16 14.97 14.27
C CYS A 265 24.40 16.15 13.62
N ASP A 266 23.12 16.42 13.98
CA ASP A 266 22.50 17.73 13.67
C ASP A 266 22.47 18.70 14.88
N ILE A 267 23.35 18.45 15.86
CA ILE A 267 23.79 19.45 16.86
C ILE A 267 24.20 20.76 16.16
N ASN A 268 24.81 20.70 14.97
CA ASN A 268 25.14 21.88 14.17
C ASN A 268 23.90 22.66 13.72
N TYR A 269 22.79 22.00 13.32
CA TYR A 269 21.54 22.69 13.01
C TYR A 269 20.90 23.29 14.27
N VAL A 270 20.89 22.57 15.40
CA VAL A 270 20.32 23.08 16.67
C VAL A 270 21.12 24.28 17.19
N LEU A 271 22.46 24.18 17.27
CA LEU A 271 23.33 25.30 17.66
C LEU A 271 23.19 26.49 16.70
N ARG A 272 23.09 26.25 15.38
CA ARG A 272 22.90 27.34 14.41
C ARG A 272 21.49 27.92 14.43
N THR A 273 20.47 27.14 14.79
CA THR A 273 19.12 27.64 15.09
C THR A 273 19.18 28.59 16.27
N LEU A 274 19.74 28.12 17.40
CA LEU A 274 19.88 28.91 18.63
C LEU A 274 20.72 30.18 18.38
N PHE A 275 21.84 30.08 17.67
CA PHE A 275 22.68 31.22 17.30
C PHE A 275 21.92 32.22 16.39
N THR A 276 21.15 31.75 15.41
CA THR A 276 20.36 32.63 14.53
C THR A 276 19.22 33.32 15.28
N VAL A 277 18.54 32.62 16.19
CA VAL A 277 17.51 33.20 17.07
C VAL A 277 18.14 34.25 18.01
N TRP A 278 19.30 33.94 18.59
CA TRP A 278 20.00 34.79 19.54
C TRP A 278 20.58 36.04 18.86
N SER A 279 21.22 35.90 17.71
CA SER A 279 21.75 37.02 16.92
C SER A 279 20.63 37.91 16.39
N SER A 280 19.51 37.34 15.91
CA SER A 280 18.33 38.12 15.48
C SER A 280 17.76 38.98 16.60
N ARG A 281 17.73 38.46 17.84
CA ARG A 281 17.22 39.19 19.01
C ARG A 281 18.17 40.26 19.54
N ILE A 282 19.49 40.07 19.43
CA ILE A 282 20.49 41.07 19.82
C ILE A 282 20.60 42.17 18.77
N TRP A 283 20.65 41.82 17.49
CA TRP A 283 20.72 42.75 16.36
C TRP A 283 19.33 43.16 15.84
N ARG A 284 18.33 43.16 16.71
CA ARG A 284 16.94 43.42 16.32
C ARG A 284 16.76 44.86 15.90
N GLN A 285 16.53 45.08 14.61
CA GLN A 285 16.29 46.42 14.09
C GLN A 285 14.92 46.93 14.55
N VAL A 286 14.94 47.98 15.36
CA VAL A 286 13.73 48.70 15.77
C VAL A 286 13.07 49.26 14.51
N ASN A 287 11.82 48.84 14.25
CA ASN A 287 10.98 49.24 13.10
C ASN A 287 11.35 48.64 11.73
N CYS A 288 11.85 47.41 11.64
CA CYS A 288 11.93 46.67 10.37
C CYS A 288 10.52 46.49 9.73
N SER A 289 10.39 46.86 8.46
CA SER A 289 9.13 46.78 7.69
C SER A 289 9.04 45.53 6.82
N LEU A 290 7.82 45.11 6.49
CA LEU A 290 7.54 44.01 5.54
C LEU A 290 8.11 44.27 4.14
N SER A 291 8.40 45.54 3.80
CA SER A 291 9.07 45.95 2.56
C SER A 291 10.56 45.63 2.50
N ASP A 292 11.18 45.35 3.63
CA ASP A 292 12.63 45.51 3.80
C ASP A 292 13.38 44.20 3.55
N VAL A 293 14.69 44.32 3.38
CA VAL A 293 15.59 43.18 3.11
C VAL A 293 16.31 42.80 4.39
N THR A 294 15.97 41.63 4.94
CA THR A 294 16.73 41.06 6.07
C THR A 294 17.83 40.14 5.55
N THR A 295 18.99 40.13 6.20
CA THR A 295 20.17 39.38 5.71
C THR A 295 20.66 38.39 6.75
N ILE A 296 20.83 37.13 6.38
CA ILE A 296 21.59 36.14 7.17
C ILE A 296 22.92 35.79 6.48
N TYR A 297 23.88 35.29 7.25
CA TYR A 297 25.21 34.91 6.76
C TYR A 297 25.49 33.41 6.93
N GLY A 298 26.36 32.86 6.08
CA GLY A 298 26.76 31.47 6.10
C GLY A 298 28.16 31.24 5.53
N LEU A 299 28.71 30.07 5.84
CA LEU A 299 30.00 29.57 5.36
C LEU A 299 29.76 28.21 4.70
N CYS A 300 30.27 28.02 3.49
CA CYS A 300 30.20 26.75 2.79
C CYS A 300 31.23 25.76 3.37
N THR A 301 30.83 24.81 4.22
CA THR A 301 31.74 23.82 4.82
C THR A 301 31.80 22.52 4.01
N LEU A 302 32.76 21.64 4.31
CA LEU A 302 32.86 20.30 3.70
C LEU A 302 31.58 19.46 3.89
N GLN A 303 30.84 19.65 5.00
CA GLN A 303 29.56 18.95 5.24
C GLN A 303 28.43 19.48 4.32
N ASP A 304 28.58 20.69 3.80
CA ASP A 304 27.56 21.37 3.00
C ASP A 304 27.73 21.08 1.50
N CYS A 305 28.94 20.73 1.07
CA CYS A 305 29.29 20.51 -0.33
C CYS A 305 28.73 19.21 -0.94
N ASP A 306 28.80 19.12 -2.27
CA ASP A 306 28.47 17.96 -3.09
C ASP A 306 29.47 16.79 -2.88
N ILE A 307 29.19 15.63 -3.50
CA ILE A 307 29.99 14.41 -3.35
C ILE A 307 31.45 14.60 -3.81
N PHE A 308 31.71 15.59 -4.68
CA PHE A 308 33.04 15.96 -5.14
C PHE A 308 33.71 17.08 -4.32
N PHE A 309 33.08 17.55 -3.24
CA PHE A 309 33.52 18.65 -2.36
C PHE A 309 33.84 19.97 -3.08
N LYS A 310 33.15 20.26 -4.20
CA LYS A 310 33.39 21.43 -5.05
C LYS A 310 32.50 22.62 -4.67
N SER A 311 31.23 22.36 -4.33
CA SER A 311 30.23 23.42 -4.20
C SER A 311 29.06 23.08 -3.28
N LEU A 312 28.44 24.11 -2.70
CA LEU A 312 27.27 24.02 -1.82
C LEU A 312 26.12 23.22 -2.48
N ARG A 313 25.64 22.17 -1.82
CA ARG A 313 24.45 21.43 -2.28
C ARG A 313 23.20 22.31 -2.20
N LEU A 314 22.38 22.29 -3.25
CA LEU A 314 21.05 22.92 -3.22
C LEU A 314 20.19 22.41 -2.05
N ALA A 315 20.26 21.12 -1.71
CA ALA A 315 19.57 20.54 -0.56
C ALA A 315 20.08 21.04 0.82
N ARG A 316 21.27 21.64 0.89
CA ARG A 316 21.71 22.41 2.06
C ARG A 316 21.21 23.84 1.97
N LEU A 317 21.40 24.52 0.83
CA LEU A 317 20.93 25.88 0.62
C LEU A 317 19.42 26.04 0.92
N LEU A 318 18.59 25.06 0.56
CA LEU A 318 17.16 25.06 0.88
C LEU A 318 16.87 24.99 2.40
N ARG A 319 17.73 24.36 3.21
CA ARG A 319 17.64 24.42 4.70
C ARG A 319 18.09 25.78 5.24
N GLU A 320 19.02 26.45 4.57
CA GLU A 320 19.44 27.81 4.93
C GLU A 320 18.33 28.84 4.72
N LEU A 321 17.44 28.61 3.74
CA LEU A 321 16.24 29.42 3.56
C LEU A 321 15.29 29.34 4.75
N ASP A 322 15.29 28.27 5.56
CA ASP A 322 14.41 28.16 6.74
C ASP A 322 14.83 29.16 7.81
N PHE A 323 16.14 29.26 8.07
CA PHE A 323 16.72 30.31 8.91
C PHE A 323 16.47 31.71 8.36
N ALA A 324 16.56 31.89 7.04
CA ALA A 324 16.35 33.18 6.40
C ALA A 324 14.89 33.68 6.55
N ARG A 325 13.91 32.76 6.44
CA ARG A 325 12.49 33.05 6.68
C ARG A 325 12.20 33.30 8.16
N TYR A 326 12.71 32.47 9.07
CA TYR A 326 12.55 32.69 10.51
C TYR A 326 13.10 34.07 10.92
N HIS A 327 14.30 34.42 10.45
CA HIS A 327 14.92 35.72 10.70
C HIS A 327 14.05 36.88 10.19
N PHE A 328 13.53 36.78 8.96
CA PHE A 328 12.57 37.76 8.42
C PHE A 328 11.32 37.89 9.32
N TYR A 329 10.75 36.79 9.80
CA TYR A 329 9.55 36.80 10.65
C TYR A 329 9.79 37.39 12.06
N ASP A 330 10.98 37.19 12.66
CA ASP A 330 11.33 37.72 13.99
C ASP A 330 11.63 39.23 13.93
N GLN A 331 12.29 39.71 12.87
CA GLN A 331 12.52 41.14 12.65
C GLN A 331 11.23 41.91 12.33
N THR A 332 10.40 41.42 11.40
CA THR A 332 9.15 42.09 10.99
C THR A 332 7.97 41.89 11.96
N GLY A 333 8.14 41.08 13.01
CA GLY A 333 7.09 40.81 13.99
C GLY A 333 6.02 39.80 13.55
N VAL A 334 6.06 39.31 12.30
CA VAL A 334 5.18 38.24 11.78
C VAL A 334 5.24 36.99 12.67
N TYR A 335 6.41 36.65 13.23
CA TYR A 335 6.55 35.52 14.15
C TYR A 335 5.67 35.70 15.40
N LEU A 336 5.81 36.81 16.11
CA LEU A 336 5.01 37.11 17.31
C LEU A 336 3.51 37.13 16.97
N ARG A 337 3.16 37.73 15.82
CA ARG A 337 1.77 37.83 15.37
C ARG A 337 1.17 36.46 15.00
N SER A 338 1.95 35.53 14.45
CA SER A 338 1.54 34.15 14.19
C SER A 338 1.19 33.40 15.48
N GLN A 339 2.00 33.55 16.53
CA GLN A 339 1.75 32.90 17.82
C GLN A 339 0.50 33.50 18.51
N LEU A 340 0.33 34.82 18.48
CA LEU A 340 -0.84 35.50 19.04
C LEU A 340 -2.16 35.13 18.34
N LEU A 341 -2.12 34.86 17.03
CA LEU A 341 -3.29 34.52 16.23
C LEU A 341 -3.44 33.01 15.95
N ASN A 342 -2.61 32.16 16.55
CA ASN A 342 -2.57 30.71 16.33
C ASN A 342 -2.52 30.29 14.84
N PHE A 343 -1.67 30.96 14.05
CA PHE A 343 -1.29 30.49 12.71
C PHE A 343 -0.16 29.48 12.79
N ASP A 344 -0.31 28.38 12.05
CA ASP A 344 0.79 27.52 11.65
C ASP A 344 1.31 27.91 10.27
N SER A 345 2.57 27.62 9.97
CA SER A 345 3.12 27.76 8.61
C SER A 345 3.51 26.41 8.03
N LEU A 346 3.14 26.20 6.77
CA LEU A 346 3.47 25.03 5.97
C LEU A 346 4.28 25.47 4.75
N GLN A 347 5.47 24.90 4.58
CA GLN A 347 6.31 25.14 3.41
C GLN A 347 5.63 24.61 2.15
N GLY A 348 5.40 25.50 1.19
CA GLY A 348 4.94 25.16 -0.14
C GLY A 348 6.11 24.91 -1.10
N SER A 349 5.87 25.15 -2.38
CA SER A 349 6.91 25.08 -3.41
C SER A 349 7.98 26.16 -3.26
N THR A 350 9.18 25.90 -3.78
CA THR A 350 10.26 26.88 -3.89
C THR A 350 10.84 26.85 -5.30
N LEU A 351 10.72 27.95 -6.03
CA LEU A 351 11.42 28.14 -7.30
C LEU A 351 12.90 28.39 -7.00
N THR A 352 13.81 27.77 -7.76
CA THR A 352 15.25 27.97 -7.64
C THR A 352 15.83 28.28 -9.00
N ILE A 353 16.56 29.39 -9.12
CA ILE A 353 17.39 29.75 -10.27
C ILE A 353 18.82 29.87 -9.75
N THR A 354 19.75 29.07 -10.28
CA THR A 354 21.18 29.13 -9.91
C THR A 354 22.00 29.50 -11.12
N SER A 355 22.72 30.62 -11.01
CA SER A 355 23.61 31.18 -12.03
C SER A 355 25.02 30.61 -11.92
N ALA A 356 25.53 30.45 -10.70
CA ALA A 356 26.86 29.90 -10.44
C ALA A 356 26.91 29.19 -9.08
N PRO A 357 27.73 28.13 -8.92
CA PRO A 357 27.92 27.48 -7.64
C PRO A 357 28.58 28.40 -6.59
N ILE A 358 28.28 28.14 -5.32
CA ILE A 358 29.05 28.67 -4.18
C ILE A 358 30.17 27.66 -3.90
N PRO A 359 31.46 28.03 -4.04
CA PRO A 359 32.56 27.09 -3.84
C PRO A 359 32.77 26.75 -2.36
N LEU A 360 33.51 25.67 -2.10
CA LEU A 360 33.96 25.28 -0.76
C LEU A 360 34.67 26.46 -0.04
N PHE A 361 34.42 26.60 1.26
CA PHE A 361 34.90 27.67 2.16
C PHE A 361 34.53 29.11 1.78
N ALA A 362 33.68 29.33 0.76
CA ALA A 362 33.14 30.66 0.51
C ALA A 362 32.17 31.10 1.61
N LEU A 363 32.36 32.33 2.10
CA LEU A 363 31.35 33.05 2.85
C LEU A 363 30.27 33.57 1.89
N TYR A 364 29.01 33.44 2.30
CA TYR A 364 27.86 33.95 1.56
C TYR A 364 26.87 34.65 2.50
N LYS A 365 25.98 35.45 1.92
CA LYS A 365 24.79 36.01 2.56
C LYS A 365 23.53 35.58 1.81
N ILE A 366 22.41 35.49 2.53
CA ILE A 366 21.08 35.31 1.96
C ILE A 366 20.27 36.55 2.34
N ASN A 367 20.04 37.41 1.35
CA ASN A 367 19.15 38.56 1.42
C ASN A 367 17.71 38.05 1.25
N THR A 368 16.80 38.33 2.17
CA THR A 368 15.41 37.84 2.18
C THR A 368 14.40 38.97 2.30
N LYS A 369 13.42 38.97 1.39
CA LYS A 369 12.39 39.99 1.24
C LYS A 369 11.02 39.37 0.97
N LEU A 370 9.95 39.90 1.57
CA LEU A 370 8.58 39.57 1.17
C LEU A 370 8.25 40.34 -0.13
N VAL A 371 8.03 39.61 -1.23
CA VAL A 371 7.76 40.21 -2.55
C VAL A 371 6.27 40.22 -2.91
N TYR A 372 5.51 39.24 -2.41
CA TYR A 372 4.07 39.15 -2.62
C TYR A 372 3.39 38.36 -1.50
N TRP A 373 2.07 38.54 -1.33
CA TRP A 373 1.24 37.60 -0.58
C TRP A 373 -0.14 37.46 -1.21
N ASP A 374 -0.60 36.21 -1.29
CA ASP A 374 -2.02 35.89 -1.51
C ASP A 374 -2.70 35.67 -0.14
N ASP A 375 -4.01 35.39 -0.13
CA ASP A 375 -4.82 35.36 1.09
C ASP A 375 -4.44 34.19 2.03
N ARG A 376 -3.67 33.21 1.53
CA ARG A 376 -3.22 32.00 2.22
C ARG A 376 -1.70 31.77 2.18
N SER A 377 -0.95 32.53 1.38
CA SER A 377 0.48 32.29 1.13
C SER A 377 1.33 33.57 1.11
N LEU A 378 2.42 33.59 1.88
CA LEU A 378 3.52 34.53 1.72
C LEU A 378 4.45 34.04 0.59
N PHE A 379 5.01 34.97 -0.18
CA PHE A 379 6.03 34.70 -1.18
C PHE A 379 7.29 35.51 -0.85
N LEU A 380 8.34 34.82 -0.43
CA LEU A 380 9.62 35.41 -0.07
C LEU A 380 10.66 35.16 -1.15
N GLU A 381 11.34 36.21 -1.56
CA GLU A 381 12.47 36.15 -2.47
C GLU A 381 13.77 36.12 -1.65
N HIS A 382 14.69 35.25 -2.06
CA HIS A 382 15.95 34.95 -1.40
C HIS A 382 17.09 35.07 -2.42
N GLU A 383 17.86 36.16 -2.34
CA GLU A 383 19.03 36.39 -3.16
C GLU A 383 20.29 35.94 -2.40
N VAL A 384 21.04 35.01 -2.99
CA VAL A 384 22.20 34.36 -2.37
C VAL A 384 23.47 34.89 -3.00
N VAL A 385 24.31 35.57 -2.22
CA VAL A 385 25.45 36.36 -2.71
C VAL A 385 26.74 35.91 -2.01
N THR A 386 27.79 35.60 -2.77
CA THR A 386 29.12 35.30 -2.19
C THR A 386 29.84 36.58 -1.77
N LEU A 387 30.36 36.64 -0.54
CA LEU A 387 31.01 37.86 -0.03
C LEU A 387 32.34 38.18 -0.72
N SER A 388 33.04 37.15 -1.22
CA SER A 388 34.37 37.27 -1.84
C SER A 388 34.40 38.07 -3.15
N ASP A 389 33.29 38.13 -3.88
CA ASP A 389 33.16 38.88 -5.14
C ASP A 389 31.81 39.60 -5.30
N ASN A 390 30.98 39.61 -4.25
CA ASN A 390 29.63 40.18 -4.18
C ASN A 390 28.71 39.79 -5.35
N LYS A 391 28.90 38.61 -5.97
CA LYS A 391 28.06 38.11 -7.07
C LYS A 391 26.89 37.27 -6.57
N VAL A 392 25.73 37.47 -7.18
CA VAL A 392 24.55 36.61 -7.02
C VAL A 392 24.85 35.23 -7.59
N ARG A 393 24.65 34.20 -6.78
CA ARG A 393 24.85 32.78 -7.11
C ARG A 393 23.54 32.08 -7.40
N SER A 394 22.55 32.31 -6.55
CA SER A 394 21.19 31.79 -6.71
C SER A 394 20.16 32.85 -6.34
N LEU A 395 19.04 32.84 -7.06
CA LEU A 395 17.80 33.52 -6.70
C LEU A 395 16.74 32.44 -6.44
N LEU A 396 16.14 32.44 -5.26
CA LEU A 396 15.11 31.49 -4.89
C LEU A 396 13.84 32.22 -4.48
N VAL A 397 12.68 31.67 -4.79
CA VAL A 397 11.38 32.24 -4.42
C VAL A 397 10.57 31.17 -3.71
N SER A 398 10.37 31.32 -2.41
CA SER A 398 9.67 30.34 -1.58
C SER A 398 8.22 30.77 -1.34
N ARG A 399 7.28 29.83 -1.50
CA ARG A 399 5.88 29.98 -1.10
C ARG A 399 5.71 29.37 0.29
N GLN A 400 5.20 30.13 1.24
CA GLN A 400 4.90 29.67 2.60
C GLN A 400 3.41 29.85 2.86
N TYR A 401 2.68 28.76 3.06
CA TYR A 401 1.29 28.84 3.48
C TYR A 401 1.21 29.28 4.94
N ALA A 402 0.21 30.08 5.26
CA ALA A 402 -0.21 30.38 6.62
C ALA A 402 -1.60 29.77 6.85
N ILE A 403 -1.69 28.90 7.85
CA ILE A 403 -2.89 28.10 8.15
C ILE A 403 -3.41 28.54 9.51
N GLY A 404 -4.50 29.30 9.51
CA GLY A 404 -5.29 29.55 10.72
C GLY A 404 -6.15 28.32 11.06
N LYS A 405 -6.41 28.09 12.34
CA LYS A 405 -7.33 27.02 12.80
C LYS A 405 -8.77 27.30 12.35
N GLU A 406 -9.52 26.23 12.07
CA GLU A 406 -10.98 26.19 11.83
C GLU A 406 -11.58 27.39 11.07
N GLY A 407 -11.37 27.44 9.74
CA GLY A 407 -11.89 28.53 8.91
C GLY A 407 -11.24 29.89 9.18
N GLY A 408 -10.07 29.88 9.83
CA GLY A 408 -9.44 31.02 10.46
C GLY A 408 -8.98 32.16 9.54
N PRO A 409 -8.43 33.23 10.15
CA PRO A 409 -8.10 34.48 9.48
C PRO A 409 -7.19 34.33 8.25
N THR A 410 -7.34 35.24 7.30
CA THR A 410 -6.45 35.35 6.12
C THR A 410 -5.11 35.98 6.47
N ILE A 411 -4.13 35.88 5.55
CA ILE A 411 -2.83 36.53 5.71
C ILE A 411 -2.94 38.05 5.89
N ASP A 412 -3.92 38.71 5.28
CA ASP A 412 -4.10 40.15 5.49
C ASP A 412 -4.42 40.48 6.96
N VAL A 413 -4.98 39.55 7.75
CA VAL A 413 -5.16 39.69 9.20
C VAL A 413 -3.87 39.38 9.98
N LEU A 414 -3.08 38.40 9.52
CA LEU A 414 -1.75 38.09 10.07
C LEU A 414 -0.80 39.28 9.92
N LEU A 415 -0.85 40.00 8.80
CA LEU A 415 0.01 41.15 8.53
C LEU A 415 -0.57 42.48 9.04
N LYS A 416 -1.89 42.56 9.32
CA LYS A 416 -2.59 43.81 9.68
C LYS A 416 -1.92 44.56 10.84
N GLY A 417 -1.40 45.74 10.54
CA GLY A 417 -0.82 46.67 11.51
C GLY A 417 0.70 46.58 11.64
N LEU A 418 1.36 45.67 10.92
CA LEU A 418 2.82 45.67 10.80
C LEU A 418 3.27 46.81 9.85
N PRO A 419 4.49 47.37 10.02
CA PRO A 419 5.01 48.34 9.06
C PRO A 419 5.13 47.69 7.66
N GLY A 420 4.71 48.40 6.62
CA GLY A 420 4.61 47.87 5.26
C GLY A 420 3.30 47.12 4.94
N SER A 421 2.45 46.80 5.92
CA SER A 421 1.17 46.09 5.67
C SER A 421 0.09 46.97 5.03
N GLN A 422 0.34 48.26 4.81
CA GLN A 422 -0.67 49.25 4.41
C GLN A 422 -1.09 49.12 2.94
N LYS A 423 -0.26 48.50 2.09
CA LYS A 423 -0.52 48.32 0.66
C LYS A 423 -0.06 46.93 0.19
N LYS A 424 -1.01 46.05 -0.13
CA LYS A 424 -0.74 44.73 -0.72
C LYS A 424 -0.03 44.91 -2.08
N PRO A 425 1.16 44.33 -2.28
CA PRO A 425 1.89 44.44 -3.55
C PRO A 425 1.17 43.69 -4.68
N THR A 426 1.38 44.12 -5.91
CA THR A 426 0.92 43.41 -7.10
C THR A 426 1.74 42.14 -7.31
N CYS A 427 1.09 41.03 -7.70
CA CYS A 427 1.78 39.76 -7.94
C CYS A 427 2.79 39.89 -9.10
N PRO A 428 4.09 39.64 -8.88
CA PRO A 428 5.10 39.70 -9.94
C PRO A 428 4.82 38.70 -11.07
N LEU A 429 5.11 39.10 -12.31
CA LEU A 429 4.83 38.29 -13.49
C LEU A 429 5.53 36.91 -13.43
N TYR A 430 6.73 36.82 -12.86
CA TYR A 430 7.43 35.54 -12.70
C TYR A 430 6.72 34.61 -11.70
N ILE A 431 6.13 35.13 -10.62
CA ILE A 431 5.33 34.33 -9.67
C ILE A 431 4.04 33.85 -10.34
N LYS A 432 3.35 34.73 -11.08
CA LYS A 432 2.15 34.37 -11.84
C LYS A 432 2.44 33.24 -12.86
N ASN A 433 3.53 33.36 -13.61
CA ASN A 433 3.95 32.37 -14.60
C ASN A 433 4.37 31.04 -13.95
N TRP A 434 5.08 31.09 -12.81
CA TRP A 434 5.47 29.91 -12.04
C TRP A 434 4.26 29.14 -11.50
N LEU A 435 3.30 29.83 -10.87
CA LEU A 435 2.06 29.21 -10.38
C LEU A 435 1.22 28.61 -11.51
N HIS A 436 1.13 29.29 -12.66
CA HIS A 436 0.43 28.78 -13.84
C HIS A 436 1.14 27.54 -14.43
N SER A 437 2.47 27.52 -14.49
CA SER A 437 3.26 26.36 -14.90
C SER A 437 3.06 25.16 -13.97
N MET A 438 3.04 25.38 -12.65
CA MET A 438 2.72 24.33 -11.67
C MET A 438 1.31 23.76 -11.88
N GLN A 439 0.32 24.61 -12.15
CA GLN A 439 -1.05 24.18 -12.42
C GLN A 439 -1.14 23.34 -13.71
N ILE A 440 -0.52 23.79 -14.81
CA ILE A 440 -0.45 23.03 -16.07
C ILE A 440 0.21 21.66 -15.85
N THR A 441 1.37 21.62 -15.19
CA THR A 441 2.11 20.37 -14.95
C THR A 441 1.29 19.40 -14.11
N THR A 442 0.64 19.89 -13.04
CA THR A 442 -0.24 19.08 -12.18
C THR A 442 -1.42 18.52 -12.97
N SER A 443 -2.05 19.34 -13.82
CA SER A 443 -3.15 18.91 -14.70
C SER A 443 -2.70 17.85 -15.71
N ILE A 444 -1.54 18.02 -16.35
CA ILE A 444 -1.00 17.04 -17.31
C ILE A 444 -0.71 15.70 -16.61
N VAL A 445 -0.11 15.72 -15.41
CA VAL A 445 0.14 14.49 -14.63
C VAL A 445 -1.17 13.82 -14.21
N ALA A 446 -2.16 14.59 -13.75
CA ALA A 446 -3.47 14.05 -13.40
C ALA A 446 -4.18 13.41 -14.62
N LEU A 447 -4.19 14.09 -15.76
CA LEU A 447 -4.75 13.56 -17.01
C LEU A 447 -4.00 12.30 -17.49
N ALA A 448 -2.68 12.26 -17.35
CA ALA A 448 -1.88 11.08 -17.66
C ALA A 448 -2.26 9.88 -16.77
N TYR A 449 -2.46 10.08 -15.46
CA TYR A 449 -2.93 9.01 -14.55
C TYR A 449 -4.41 8.63 -14.74
N ILE A 450 -5.24 9.49 -15.36
CA ILE A 450 -6.63 9.21 -15.70
C ILE A 450 -6.74 8.39 -17.00
N PHE A 451 -5.94 8.72 -18.02
CA PHE A 451 -6.02 8.10 -19.35
C PHE A 451 -5.01 6.96 -19.59
N TRP A 452 -3.96 6.83 -18.78
CA TRP A 452 -2.88 5.86 -18.97
C TRP A 452 -2.54 5.13 -17.66
N ASP A 453 -2.32 3.81 -17.72
CA ASP A 453 -1.66 3.07 -16.63
C ASP A 453 -0.15 3.37 -16.67
N VAL A 454 0.21 4.56 -16.22
CA VAL A 454 1.61 5.06 -16.16
C VAL A 454 2.51 4.06 -15.41
N ASN A 455 1.99 3.44 -14.35
CA ASN A 455 2.72 2.50 -13.52
C ASN A 455 3.05 1.20 -14.29
N TYR A 456 2.13 0.68 -15.11
CA TYR A 456 2.39 -0.45 -16.01
C TYR A 456 3.52 -0.14 -16.99
N PHE A 457 3.48 0.99 -17.71
CA PHE A 457 4.51 1.33 -18.69
C PHE A 457 5.89 1.57 -18.05
N LEU A 458 5.95 2.22 -16.89
CA LEU A 458 7.17 2.35 -16.10
C LEU A 458 7.71 0.99 -15.63
N ARG A 459 6.84 0.07 -15.19
CA ARG A 459 7.22 -1.30 -14.78
C ARG A 459 7.73 -2.13 -15.96
N VAL A 460 7.16 -2.04 -17.16
CA VAL A 460 7.71 -2.65 -18.39
C VAL A 460 9.11 -2.12 -18.66
N ALA A 461 9.27 -0.80 -18.75
CA ALA A 461 10.54 -0.15 -19.07
C ALA A 461 11.65 -0.49 -18.06
N PHE A 462 11.32 -0.43 -16.76
CA PHE A 462 12.23 -0.80 -15.68
C PHE A 462 12.64 -2.28 -15.76
N THR A 463 11.69 -3.20 -15.98
CA THR A 463 11.98 -4.64 -16.02
C THR A 463 12.91 -5.00 -17.19
N ILE A 464 12.68 -4.42 -18.38
CA ILE A 464 13.55 -4.59 -19.54
C ILE A 464 14.93 -3.95 -19.31
N LEU A 465 14.99 -2.74 -18.74
CA LEU A 465 16.25 -2.06 -18.45
C LEU A 465 17.10 -2.84 -17.44
N MET A 466 16.52 -3.28 -16.32
CA MET A 466 17.22 -4.06 -15.31
C MET A 466 17.67 -5.43 -15.85
N GLY A 467 16.83 -6.10 -16.66
CA GLY A 467 17.20 -7.33 -17.35
C GLY A 467 18.40 -7.15 -18.29
N ARG A 468 18.48 -6.02 -19.00
CA ARG A 468 19.61 -5.68 -19.89
C ARG A 468 20.89 -5.28 -19.15
N LEU A 469 20.78 -4.65 -17.98
CA LEU A 469 21.93 -4.21 -17.18
C LEU A 469 22.54 -5.34 -16.33
N TYR A 470 21.72 -6.22 -15.74
CA TYR A 470 22.17 -7.18 -14.72
C TYR A 470 22.12 -8.65 -15.14
N GLN A 471 21.34 -9.02 -16.17
CA GLN A 471 21.26 -10.40 -16.65
C GLN A 471 21.96 -10.56 -18.01
N LYS A 472 22.49 -11.76 -18.29
CA LYS A 472 23.01 -12.09 -19.63
C LYS A 472 21.85 -12.40 -20.60
N LYS A 473 22.14 -12.59 -21.88
CA LYS A 473 21.21 -13.25 -22.80
C LYS A 473 21.20 -14.76 -22.50
N CYS A 474 20.08 -15.41 -22.83
CA CYS A 474 19.85 -16.83 -22.54
C CYS A 474 19.37 -17.56 -23.80
N GLY A 475 19.48 -18.90 -23.82
CA GLY A 475 18.84 -19.75 -24.82
C GLY A 475 17.34 -19.90 -24.56
N ILE A 476 16.66 -20.66 -25.42
CA ILE A 476 15.20 -20.83 -25.33
C ILE A 476 14.76 -21.75 -24.19
N ASN A 477 15.60 -22.74 -23.85
CA ASN A 477 15.35 -23.73 -22.81
C ASN A 477 15.66 -23.21 -21.40
N ASP A 478 16.34 -22.08 -21.30
CA ASP A 478 16.71 -21.43 -20.03
C ASP A 478 15.48 -20.84 -19.33
N THR A 479 15.50 -20.87 -18.00
CA THR A 479 14.47 -20.21 -17.18
C THR A 479 14.93 -18.80 -16.81
N THR A 480 14.17 -17.77 -17.23
CA THR A 480 14.44 -16.39 -16.80
C THR A 480 13.70 -16.07 -15.51
N THR A 481 14.25 -15.16 -14.71
CA THR A 481 13.66 -14.75 -13.43
C THR A 481 13.50 -13.23 -13.37
N ILE A 482 12.31 -12.76 -13.01
CA ILE A 482 12.09 -11.37 -12.56
C ILE A 482 11.74 -11.36 -11.07
N TYR A 483 12.00 -10.23 -10.40
CA TYR A 483 11.71 -10.04 -8.98
C TYR A 483 10.62 -8.97 -8.76
N GLY A 484 9.81 -9.18 -7.74
CA GLY A 484 8.72 -8.31 -7.34
C GLY A 484 8.56 -8.26 -5.82
N PHE A 485 7.81 -7.27 -5.36
CA PHE A 485 7.49 -7.05 -3.96
C PHE A 485 6.01 -6.67 -3.88
N CYS A 486 5.24 -7.32 -3.01
CA CYS A 486 3.81 -7.05 -2.91
C CYS A 486 3.57 -5.74 -2.17
N THR A 487 3.20 -4.69 -2.90
CA THR A 487 2.92 -3.35 -2.36
C THR A 487 1.46 -3.17 -1.96
N THR A 488 1.15 -2.04 -1.32
CA THR A 488 -0.23 -1.58 -1.09
C THR A 488 -1.04 -1.34 -2.36
N GLN A 489 -0.42 -1.29 -3.56
CA GLN A 489 -1.12 -1.20 -4.85
C GLN A 489 -1.43 -2.58 -5.47
N ASP A 490 -0.93 -3.66 -4.88
CA ASP A 490 -1.02 -5.02 -5.42
C ASP A 490 -2.05 -5.90 -4.71
N VAL A 491 -2.52 -5.45 -3.54
CA VAL A 491 -3.49 -6.13 -2.68
C VAL A 491 -4.94 -5.81 -3.06
N ASP A 492 -5.88 -6.57 -2.50
CA ASP A 492 -7.30 -6.27 -2.58
C ASP A 492 -7.79 -5.36 -1.42
N ILE A 493 -9.12 -5.16 -1.34
CA ILE A 493 -9.76 -4.32 -0.30
C ILE A 493 -9.51 -4.82 1.13
N PHE A 494 -9.14 -6.08 1.32
CA PHE A 494 -8.82 -6.65 2.64
C PHE A 494 -7.35 -6.47 3.02
N LEU A 495 -6.50 -5.93 2.13
CA LEU A 495 -5.10 -5.54 2.33
C LEU A 495 -4.14 -6.66 2.79
N LYS A 496 -4.60 -7.92 2.86
CA LYS A 496 -3.83 -9.06 3.41
C LYS A 496 -2.87 -9.69 2.41
N HIS A 497 -3.27 -9.79 1.14
CA HIS A 497 -2.54 -10.54 0.12
C HIS A 497 -2.69 -9.96 -1.28
N MET A 498 -1.74 -10.29 -2.16
CA MET A 498 -1.77 -9.92 -3.56
C MET A 498 -3.07 -10.38 -4.23
N ASN A 499 -3.72 -9.45 -4.94
CA ASN A 499 -4.94 -9.67 -5.68
C ASN A 499 -4.71 -10.67 -6.83
N ASN A 500 -5.63 -11.61 -7.03
CA ASN A 500 -5.57 -12.62 -8.09
C ASN A 500 -5.33 -12.01 -9.48
N ALA A 501 -5.92 -10.85 -9.78
CA ALA A 501 -5.70 -10.14 -11.05
C ALA A 501 -4.25 -9.62 -11.22
N ARG A 502 -3.52 -9.37 -10.13
CA ARG A 502 -2.12 -8.91 -10.20
C ARG A 502 -1.15 -10.01 -10.62
N TYR A 503 -1.42 -11.28 -10.27
CA TYR A 503 -0.63 -12.40 -10.77
C TYR A 503 -0.62 -12.40 -12.30
N VAL A 504 -1.80 -12.34 -12.93
CA VAL A 504 -1.93 -12.29 -14.40
C VAL A 504 -1.19 -11.09 -14.99
N ARG A 505 -1.26 -9.91 -14.35
CA ARG A 505 -0.53 -8.70 -14.79
C ARG A 505 0.99 -8.83 -14.72
N GLU A 506 1.56 -9.48 -13.70
CA GLU A 506 3.02 -9.67 -13.63
C GLU A 506 3.55 -10.65 -14.69
N LEU A 507 2.70 -11.52 -15.25
CA LEU A 507 3.07 -12.40 -16.37
C LEU A 507 3.53 -11.60 -17.59
N ASP A 508 2.95 -10.43 -17.84
CA ASP A 508 3.28 -9.57 -18.98
C ASP A 508 4.72 -9.07 -18.86
N PHE A 509 5.10 -8.53 -17.70
CA PHE A 509 6.48 -8.10 -17.44
C PHE A 509 7.47 -9.27 -17.54
N ALA A 510 7.09 -10.44 -17.04
CA ALA A 510 7.92 -11.64 -17.11
C ALA A 510 8.06 -12.19 -18.55
N ARG A 511 7.00 -12.14 -19.37
CA ARG A 511 7.05 -12.51 -20.80
C ARG A 511 7.87 -11.50 -21.62
N PHE A 512 7.69 -10.20 -21.44
CA PHE A 512 8.50 -9.19 -22.12
C PHE A 512 9.98 -9.30 -21.75
N HIS A 513 10.29 -9.59 -20.48
CA HIS A 513 11.64 -9.88 -20.03
C HIS A 513 12.20 -11.14 -20.73
N PHE A 514 11.48 -12.26 -20.71
CA PHE A 514 11.87 -13.50 -21.39
C PHE A 514 12.12 -13.26 -22.89
N TYR A 515 11.25 -12.53 -23.58
CA TYR A 515 11.40 -12.22 -25.02
C TYR A 515 12.61 -11.31 -25.33
N ASP A 516 13.01 -10.43 -24.39
CA ASP A 516 14.22 -9.62 -24.53
C ASP A 516 15.50 -10.42 -24.27
N ARG A 517 15.52 -11.28 -23.24
CA ARG A 517 16.72 -12.06 -22.87
C ARG A 517 17.04 -13.18 -23.87
N THR A 518 16.00 -13.83 -24.41
CA THR A 518 16.12 -14.87 -25.46
C THR A 518 16.39 -14.28 -26.85
N GLY A 519 15.95 -13.05 -27.10
CA GLY A 519 15.98 -12.43 -28.43
C GLY A 519 14.72 -12.62 -29.27
N ILE A 520 13.73 -13.38 -28.81
CA ILE A 520 12.41 -13.56 -29.46
C ILE A 520 11.82 -12.21 -29.90
N TYR A 521 11.87 -11.18 -29.05
CA TYR A 521 11.33 -9.85 -29.36
C TYR A 521 11.99 -9.20 -30.60
N ALA A 522 13.29 -9.43 -30.81
CA ALA A 522 13.99 -8.93 -31.98
C ALA A 522 13.52 -9.65 -33.26
N ASN A 523 13.33 -10.97 -33.19
CA ASN A 523 12.88 -11.77 -34.33
C ASN A 523 11.41 -11.48 -34.69
N ILE A 524 10.50 -11.33 -33.71
CA ILE A 524 9.13 -10.82 -33.91
C ILE A 524 9.17 -9.48 -34.67
N LYS A 525 9.95 -8.51 -34.17
CA LYS A 525 10.04 -7.17 -34.76
C LYS A 525 10.64 -7.19 -36.17
N ALA A 526 11.63 -8.04 -36.44
CA ALA A 526 12.24 -8.21 -37.76
C ALA A 526 11.25 -8.82 -38.76
N ALA A 527 10.43 -9.79 -38.33
CA ALA A 527 9.36 -10.37 -39.14
C ALA A 527 8.16 -9.41 -39.36
N LYS A 528 8.06 -8.32 -38.59
CA LYS A 528 6.85 -7.48 -38.41
C LYS A 528 5.65 -8.24 -37.81
N GLY A 529 5.90 -9.41 -37.23
CA GLY A 529 4.87 -10.21 -36.59
C GLY A 529 4.41 -9.65 -35.25
N HIS A 530 3.42 -10.30 -34.66
CA HIS A 530 2.92 -10.00 -33.32
C HIS A 530 2.51 -11.28 -32.58
N VAL A 531 2.30 -11.16 -31.26
CA VAL A 531 2.03 -12.30 -30.37
C VAL A 531 0.84 -11.96 -29.48
N LEU A 532 -0.19 -12.81 -29.54
CA LEU A 532 -1.45 -12.64 -28.83
C LEU A 532 -1.55 -13.67 -27.69
N GLN A 533 -2.05 -13.27 -26.51
CA GLN A 533 -2.43 -14.24 -25.47
C GLN A 533 -3.67 -15.00 -25.96
N GLY A 534 -3.51 -16.27 -26.33
CA GLY A 534 -4.59 -17.13 -26.83
C GLY A 534 -5.40 -17.78 -25.71
N ALA A 535 -4.72 -18.25 -24.66
CA ALA A 535 -5.34 -18.80 -23.45
C ALA A 535 -4.38 -18.67 -22.25
N SER A 536 -4.92 -18.81 -21.03
CA SER A 536 -4.13 -18.91 -19.80
C SER A 536 -4.83 -19.85 -18.81
N SER A 537 -4.08 -20.73 -18.16
CA SER A 537 -4.56 -21.58 -17.06
C SER A 537 -3.73 -21.30 -15.82
N ILE A 538 -4.37 -20.94 -14.70
CA ILE A 538 -3.69 -20.54 -13.46
C ILE A 538 -4.12 -21.40 -12.28
N ARG A 539 -3.15 -22.05 -11.64
CA ARG A 539 -3.32 -22.85 -10.42
C ARG A 539 -2.69 -22.12 -9.24
N TYR A 540 -3.54 -21.48 -8.42
CA TYR A 540 -3.14 -20.94 -7.13
C TYR A 540 -2.91 -22.07 -6.12
N ARG A 541 -1.89 -21.95 -5.28
CA ARG A 541 -1.53 -22.92 -4.22
C ARG A 541 -1.55 -22.29 -2.83
N ARG A 542 -0.99 -21.07 -2.71
CA ARG A 542 -1.04 -20.22 -1.50
C ARG A 542 -0.94 -18.75 -1.90
N THR A 543 -1.53 -17.85 -1.13
CA THR A 543 -1.47 -16.40 -1.34
C THR A 543 -0.06 -15.83 -1.12
N ILE A 544 0.32 -14.77 -1.84
CA ILE A 544 1.47 -13.92 -1.52
C ILE A 544 1.01 -12.83 -0.53
N PRO A 545 1.56 -12.74 0.69
CA PRO A 545 1.18 -11.70 1.64
C PRO A 545 1.63 -10.30 1.19
N ILE A 546 0.98 -9.25 1.72
CA ILE A 546 1.49 -7.88 1.61
C ILE A 546 2.93 -7.79 2.16
N PHE A 547 3.73 -6.89 1.58
CA PHE A 547 5.14 -6.66 1.93
C PHE A 547 6.06 -7.89 1.81
N SER A 548 5.63 -8.92 1.08
CA SER A 548 6.47 -10.09 0.75
C SER A 548 7.18 -9.92 -0.59
N ALA A 549 8.48 -10.23 -0.62
CA ALA A 549 9.26 -10.32 -1.85
C ALA A 549 9.04 -11.69 -2.54
N TYR A 550 8.82 -11.67 -3.84
CA TYR A 550 8.62 -12.85 -4.68
C TYR A 550 9.46 -12.77 -5.97
N LYS A 551 9.67 -13.92 -6.60
CA LYS A 551 10.18 -14.02 -7.96
C LYS A 551 9.14 -14.66 -8.88
N VAL A 552 9.19 -14.30 -10.15
CA VAL A 552 8.47 -14.99 -11.23
C VAL A 552 9.50 -15.65 -12.13
N GLU A 553 9.54 -16.97 -12.10
CA GLU A 553 10.31 -17.79 -13.04
C GLU A 553 9.49 -18.01 -14.30
N THR A 554 10.10 -17.91 -15.48
CA THR A 554 9.42 -18.02 -16.77
C THR A 554 10.28 -18.84 -17.74
N LYS A 555 9.70 -19.92 -18.26
CA LYS A 555 10.34 -20.89 -19.15
C LYS A 555 9.41 -21.22 -20.33
N LEU A 556 9.95 -21.35 -21.55
CA LEU A 556 9.20 -21.98 -22.64
C LEU A 556 9.21 -23.51 -22.42
N VAL A 557 8.03 -24.12 -22.45
CA VAL A 557 7.87 -25.57 -22.22
C VAL A 557 7.62 -26.33 -23.52
N TYR A 558 6.81 -25.77 -24.41
CA TYR A 558 6.45 -26.38 -25.69
C TYR A 558 6.12 -25.32 -26.74
N TRP A 559 6.17 -25.67 -28.02
CA TRP A 559 5.75 -24.80 -29.13
C TRP A 559 5.30 -25.59 -30.37
N ASP A 560 4.38 -25.01 -31.12
CA ASP A 560 4.08 -25.38 -32.50
C ASP A 560 4.36 -24.21 -33.44
N ASP A 561 4.15 -24.42 -34.74
CA ASP A 561 4.45 -23.49 -35.82
C ASP A 561 3.84 -22.10 -35.61
N LYS A 562 2.70 -22.03 -34.92
CA LYS A 562 1.93 -20.81 -34.65
C LYS A 562 1.58 -20.61 -33.16
N THR A 563 2.19 -21.38 -32.24
CA THR A 563 1.83 -21.34 -30.81
C THR A 563 3.02 -21.54 -29.88
N LEU A 564 3.11 -20.76 -28.81
CA LEU A 564 4.09 -20.95 -27.72
C LEU A 564 3.36 -21.29 -26.42
N PHE A 565 3.94 -22.18 -25.60
CA PHE A 565 3.40 -22.57 -24.31
C PHE A 565 4.43 -22.29 -23.22
N ILE A 566 4.20 -21.20 -22.50
CA ILE A 566 5.11 -20.65 -21.49
C ILE A 566 4.59 -21.03 -20.11
N GLU A 567 5.42 -21.68 -19.29
CA GLU A 567 5.15 -21.89 -17.87
C GLU A 567 5.73 -20.73 -17.05
N GLN A 568 4.94 -20.24 -16.10
CA GLN A 568 5.32 -19.12 -15.24
C GLN A 568 5.00 -19.45 -13.77
N LYS A 569 6.01 -19.43 -12.90
CA LYS A 569 5.94 -19.85 -11.50
C LYS A 569 6.18 -18.67 -10.56
N PHE A 570 5.20 -18.36 -9.71
CA PHE A 570 5.34 -17.38 -8.63
C PHE A 570 5.92 -18.06 -7.40
N ILE A 571 7.05 -17.57 -6.89
CA ILE A 571 7.77 -18.18 -5.77
C ILE A 571 8.09 -17.11 -4.73
N THR A 572 7.68 -17.31 -3.47
CA THR A 572 8.06 -16.41 -2.37
C THR A 572 9.53 -16.60 -2.02
N THR A 573 10.24 -15.48 -1.83
CA THR A 573 11.70 -15.51 -1.55
C THR A 573 12.04 -15.92 -0.12
N SER A 574 11.10 -15.83 0.81
CA SER A 574 11.29 -16.14 2.24
C SER A 574 11.23 -17.63 2.57
N ASP A 575 10.48 -18.43 1.80
CA ASP A 575 10.25 -19.87 2.04
C ASP A 575 10.47 -20.76 0.81
N GLY A 576 10.79 -20.17 -0.35
CA GLY A 576 10.96 -20.89 -1.61
C GLY A 576 9.67 -21.53 -2.17
N PHE A 577 8.50 -21.27 -1.58
CA PHE A 577 7.27 -21.99 -1.92
C PHE A 577 6.67 -21.45 -3.23
N VAL A 578 6.33 -22.36 -4.15
CA VAL A 578 5.60 -22.02 -5.40
C VAL A 578 4.15 -21.68 -5.07
N ARG A 579 3.83 -20.38 -5.04
CA ARG A 579 2.55 -19.77 -4.64
C ARG A 579 1.47 -19.93 -5.71
N ALA A 580 1.83 -19.78 -6.98
CA ALA A 580 0.96 -20.02 -8.13
C ALA A 580 1.79 -20.52 -9.33
N ILE A 581 1.15 -21.31 -10.19
CA ILE A 581 1.71 -21.80 -11.47
C ILE A 581 0.75 -21.39 -12.58
N VAL A 582 1.27 -20.90 -13.70
CA VAL A 582 0.49 -20.49 -14.86
C VAL A 582 1.04 -21.11 -16.14
N LEU A 583 0.15 -21.66 -16.96
CA LEU A 583 0.43 -22.06 -18.35
C LEU A 583 -0.19 -21.02 -19.29
N SER A 584 0.64 -20.36 -20.09
CA SER A 584 0.26 -19.30 -21.03
C SER A 584 0.41 -19.77 -22.47
N ARG A 585 -0.71 -19.92 -23.19
CA ARG A 585 -0.72 -20.15 -24.64
C ARG A 585 -0.62 -18.80 -25.35
N GLN A 586 0.43 -18.62 -26.13
CA GLN A 586 0.63 -17.48 -27.01
C GLN A 586 0.34 -17.93 -28.44
N ASN A 587 -0.48 -17.20 -29.19
CA ASN A 587 -0.65 -17.40 -30.62
C ASN A 587 0.30 -16.45 -31.37
N LEU A 588 1.06 -16.98 -32.32
CA LEU A 588 1.91 -16.19 -33.22
C LEU A 588 1.07 -15.71 -34.41
N LEU A 589 1.26 -14.45 -34.80
CA LEU A 589 0.52 -13.79 -35.88
C LEU A 589 1.53 -13.09 -36.80
N ASP A 590 1.41 -13.34 -38.10
CA ASP A 590 2.33 -12.90 -39.17
C ASP A 590 3.80 -13.34 -38.98
N VAL A 591 4.06 -14.34 -38.12
CA VAL A 591 5.38 -14.97 -37.90
C VAL A 591 5.20 -16.44 -37.50
N ASP A 592 6.03 -17.31 -38.08
CA ASP A 592 6.06 -18.75 -37.79
C ASP A 592 7.26 -19.12 -36.89
N SER A 593 7.19 -20.27 -36.20
CA SER A 593 8.19 -20.73 -35.21
C SER A 593 9.64 -20.73 -35.72
N GLU A 594 9.91 -21.20 -36.93
CA GLU A 594 11.25 -21.20 -37.54
C GLU A 594 11.86 -19.80 -37.62
N ARG A 595 11.06 -18.81 -38.04
CA ARG A 595 11.47 -17.41 -38.14
C ARG A 595 11.65 -16.78 -36.76
N LEU A 596 10.81 -17.18 -35.81
CA LEU A 596 10.85 -16.72 -34.44
C LEU A 596 12.14 -17.17 -33.72
N PHE A 597 12.55 -18.41 -33.92
CA PHE A 597 13.69 -19.02 -33.22
C PHE A 597 15.02 -18.96 -33.96
N LYS A 598 15.04 -18.49 -35.21
CA LYS A 598 16.26 -18.34 -36.01
C LYS A 598 17.37 -17.61 -35.23
N GLY A 599 18.47 -18.33 -34.95
CA GLY A 599 19.64 -17.81 -34.23
C GLY A 599 19.51 -17.72 -32.71
N ILE A 600 18.47 -18.31 -32.10
CA ILE A 600 18.31 -18.42 -30.65
C ILE A 600 18.87 -19.77 -30.17
N PRO A 601 19.82 -19.81 -29.22
CA PRO A 601 20.43 -21.07 -28.77
C PRO A 601 19.43 -22.06 -28.16
N GLY A 602 19.58 -23.34 -28.49
CA GLY A 602 18.80 -24.45 -27.93
C GLY A 602 17.43 -24.67 -28.59
N ALA A 603 17.12 -23.94 -29.68
CA ALA A 603 15.89 -24.11 -30.46
C ALA A 603 16.04 -25.12 -31.61
N ASP A 604 17.13 -25.89 -31.61
CA ASP A 604 17.56 -26.79 -32.68
C ASP A 604 16.62 -28.00 -32.88
N ALA A 605 15.82 -28.34 -31.86
CA ALA A 605 14.75 -29.32 -31.93
C ALA A 605 13.52 -28.84 -31.14
N LYS A 606 12.33 -29.17 -31.63
CA LYS A 606 11.07 -28.98 -30.92
C LYS A 606 10.96 -29.99 -29.76
N PRO A 607 10.64 -29.57 -28.53
CA PRO A 607 10.45 -30.49 -27.40
C PRO A 607 9.18 -31.33 -27.58
N GLU A 608 9.16 -32.51 -26.96
CA GLU A 608 7.97 -33.34 -26.83
C GLU A 608 6.85 -32.60 -26.07
N CYS A 609 5.59 -32.79 -26.47
CA CYS A 609 4.45 -32.10 -25.86
C CYS A 609 4.09 -32.74 -24.52
N PRO A 610 4.23 -32.05 -23.36
CA PRO A 610 3.89 -32.63 -22.07
C PRO A 610 2.41 -32.96 -21.94
N GLU A 611 2.10 -34.05 -21.25
CA GLU A 611 0.74 -34.54 -21.02
C GLU A 611 -0.24 -33.48 -20.47
N GLU A 612 0.21 -32.62 -19.53
CA GLU A 612 -0.59 -31.49 -19.00
C GLU A 612 -1.00 -30.49 -20.10
N ILE A 613 -0.12 -30.27 -21.09
CA ILE A 613 -0.39 -29.39 -22.25
C ILE A 613 -1.29 -30.11 -23.27
N GLN A 614 -1.12 -31.42 -23.49
CA GLN A 614 -1.99 -32.21 -24.36
C GLN A 614 -3.45 -32.20 -23.85
N HIS A 615 -3.67 -32.51 -22.57
CA HIS A 615 -5.00 -32.46 -21.95
C HIS A 615 -5.58 -31.04 -21.93
N TRP A 616 -4.77 -30.01 -21.69
CA TRP A 616 -5.23 -28.62 -21.76
C TRP A 616 -5.65 -28.20 -23.17
N LEU A 617 -4.95 -28.67 -24.21
CA LEU A 617 -5.31 -28.42 -25.61
C LEU A 617 -6.61 -29.13 -26.01
N GLN A 618 -6.83 -30.37 -25.57
CA GLN A 618 -8.11 -31.06 -25.75
C GLN A 618 -9.27 -30.26 -25.12
N ALA A 619 -9.09 -29.77 -23.89
CA ALA A 619 -10.09 -28.93 -23.22
C ALA A 619 -10.35 -27.61 -23.96
N ILE A 620 -9.32 -26.95 -24.50
CA ILE A 620 -9.46 -25.75 -25.33
C ILE A 620 -10.24 -26.04 -26.62
N GLU A 621 -9.98 -27.16 -27.29
CA GLU A 621 -10.69 -27.48 -28.55
C GLU A 621 -12.16 -27.85 -28.29
N ILE A 622 -12.46 -28.60 -27.22
CA ILE A 622 -13.84 -28.86 -26.77
C ILE A 622 -14.56 -27.56 -26.44
N SER A 623 -13.90 -26.61 -25.75
CA SER A 623 -14.47 -25.28 -25.49
C SER A 623 -14.67 -24.48 -26.77
N SER A 624 -13.73 -24.57 -27.71
CA SER A 624 -13.77 -23.84 -28.99
C SER A 624 -14.88 -24.36 -29.91
N ALA A 625 -15.10 -25.68 -29.95
CA ALA A 625 -16.17 -26.32 -30.70
C ALA A 625 -17.57 -25.92 -30.22
N ARG A 626 -17.74 -25.56 -28.93
CA ARG A 626 -18.99 -25.00 -28.38
C ARG A 626 -19.22 -23.52 -28.75
N LEU A 627 -18.16 -22.80 -29.10
CA LEU A 627 -18.18 -21.36 -29.41
C LEU A 627 -18.21 -21.06 -30.91
N ARG A 628 -17.80 -22.02 -31.75
CA ARG A 628 -18.10 -21.98 -33.20
C ARG A 628 -19.63 -22.00 -33.36
N LYS A 629 -20.15 -21.11 -34.21
CA LYS A 629 -21.55 -21.21 -34.64
C LYS A 629 -21.75 -22.56 -35.34
N LYS A 630 -22.92 -23.16 -35.11
CA LYS A 630 -23.48 -24.10 -36.08
C LYS A 630 -24.16 -23.25 -37.14
N ASP A 631 -23.72 -23.40 -38.38
CA ASP A 631 -24.34 -22.79 -39.56
C ASP A 631 -25.65 -23.54 -39.93
#